data_AF-A0A914KSV5-F1
#
_entry.id   AF-A0A914KSV5-F1
#
_cell.length_a   1.000
_cell.length_b   1.000
_cell.length_c   1.000
_cell.angle_alpha   90.00
_cell.angle_beta   90.00
_cell.angle_gamma   90.00
#
_symmetry.space_group_name_H-M   'P 1'
#
loop_
_entity.id
_entity.type
_entity.pdbx_description
1 polymer ?
#
loop_
_entity_poly.entity_id
_entity_poly.type
_entity_poly.pdbx_seq_one_letter_code
_entity_poly.pdbx_strand_id
1 'polypeptide(L)'
;MGFAERDNAIEFSNLDGQTYDMYAFGAILYEILYRRRIAETEDYSEGSNGLEALDDDVCIFSAAAEEHLPIFSEFPNEDNTDSTINGVVNERVHPDLVALMKKCFGKPEQRPDANMVRKITDATLKMPGSLVDNFLKNMEQYTNNLENLVREQTGKLEEEQQMVEQILLELLPKSVVDELRLGLRVEPQFYGSVTVMYSDIVGFTSLCSESAPMEVVDLVDFFKFIFPYF
;
A
#
# COMPACT_ATOMS: atom_id res chain seq x y z
N MET A 1 0.73 37.54 24.90
CA MET A 1 2.15 37.45 25.29
C MET A 1 2.34 36.05 25.87
N GLY A 2 3.12 35.21 25.19
CA GLY A 2 3.54 33.89 25.69
C GLY A 2 2.70 32.68 25.24
N PHE A 3 2.65 32.39 23.94
CA PHE A 3 2.59 30.99 23.50
C PHE A 3 3.98 30.42 23.78
N ALA A 4 4.10 29.58 24.81
CA ALA A 4 5.34 28.87 25.09
C ALA A 4 5.34 27.59 24.25
N GLU A 5 6.11 27.61 23.17
CA GLU A 5 6.60 26.41 22.47
C GLU A 5 7.09 25.40 23.51
N ARG A 6 6.38 24.27 23.60
CA ARG A 6 6.94 23.04 24.16
C ARG A 6 7.31 22.15 22.98
N ASP A 7 8.31 22.57 22.23
CA ASP A 7 9.12 21.66 21.42
C ASP A 7 9.97 20.81 22.39
N ASN A 8 9.32 19.90 23.10
CA ASN A 8 10.02 18.75 23.66
C ASN A 8 10.26 17.81 22.48
N ALA A 9 11.30 18.08 21.70
CA ALA A 9 11.86 17.09 20.80
C ALA A 9 12.20 15.86 21.66
N ILE A 10 11.36 14.83 21.56
CA ILE A 10 11.56 13.55 22.23
C ILE A 10 12.83 12.97 21.60
N GLU A 11 13.94 13.00 22.35
CA GLU A 11 15.17 12.33 21.93
C GLU A 11 14.92 10.83 21.93
N PHE A 12 14.68 10.28 20.74
CA PHE A 12 14.58 8.85 20.53
C PHE A 12 15.92 8.19 20.88
N SER A 13 15.96 7.46 21.98
CA SER A 13 17.12 6.63 22.28
C SER A 13 16.98 5.33 21.48
N ASN A 14 18.02 4.99 20.70
CA ASN A 14 18.09 3.71 20.00
C ASN A 14 17.94 2.51 20.95
N LEU A 15 18.24 2.71 22.24
CA LEU A 15 18.12 1.69 23.27
C LEU A 15 16.64 1.40 23.60
N ASP A 16 15.80 2.44 23.71
CA ASP A 16 14.38 2.26 24.00
C ASP A 16 13.71 1.50 22.85
N GLY A 17 13.93 1.91 21.60
CA GLY A 17 13.40 1.21 20.42
C GLY A 17 13.76 -0.28 20.40
N GLN A 18 15.02 -0.61 20.73
CA GLN A 18 15.46 -2.01 20.83
C GLN A 18 14.68 -2.79 21.89
N THR A 19 14.37 -2.20 23.06
CA THR A 19 13.59 -2.90 24.09
C THR A 19 12.15 -3.17 23.68
N TYR A 20 11.53 -2.30 22.88
CA TYR A 20 10.19 -2.52 22.35
C TYR A 20 10.17 -3.55 21.21
N ASP A 21 11.17 -3.53 20.33
CA ASP A 21 11.35 -4.58 19.31
C ASP A 21 11.47 -5.96 19.94
N MET A 22 12.15 -6.08 21.08
CA MET A 22 12.28 -7.35 21.80
C MET A 22 10.97 -7.81 22.44
N TYR A 23 10.12 -6.88 22.87
CA TYR A 23 8.77 -7.20 23.33
C TYR A 23 7.90 -7.72 22.17
N ALA A 24 7.92 -7.03 21.02
CA ALA A 24 7.21 -7.44 19.80
C ALA A 24 7.69 -8.81 19.31
N PHE A 25 9.01 -9.07 19.35
CA PHE A 25 9.56 -10.39 19.07
C PHE A 25 9.00 -11.47 20.01
N GLY A 26 8.92 -11.19 21.31
CA GLY A 26 8.30 -12.09 22.29
C GLY A 26 6.84 -12.39 21.95
N ALA A 27 6.10 -11.38 21.51
CA ALA A 27 4.70 -11.51 21.11
C ALA A 27 4.52 -12.41 19.88
N ILE A 28 5.34 -12.21 18.85
CA ILE A 28 5.36 -13.05 17.65
C ILE A 28 5.76 -14.48 18.02
N LEU A 29 6.79 -14.64 18.88
CA LEU A 29 7.25 -15.94 19.32
C LEU A 29 6.14 -16.69 20.09
N TYR A 30 5.38 -16.00 20.94
CA TYR A 30 4.20 -16.56 21.61
C TYR A 30 3.16 -17.06 20.60
N GLU A 31 2.82 -16.24 19.60
CA GLU A 31 1.83 -16.59 18.59
C GLU A 31 2.26 -17.81 17.77
N ILE A 32 3.54 -17.92 17.41
CA ILE A 32 4.09 -19.06 16.70
C ILE A 32 4.04 -20.33 17.57
N LEU A 33 4.47 -20.24 18.83
CA LEU A 33 4.61 -21.40 19.72
C LEU A 33 3.25 -21.95 20.19
N TYR A 34 2.29 -21.08 20.48
CA TYR A 34 0.98 -21.47 21.03
C TYR A 34 -0.15 -21.43 20.00
N ARG A 35 0.12 -20.99 18.75
CA ARG A 35 -0.87 -20.80 17.67
C ARG A 35 -2.10 -20.01 18.13
N ARG A 36 -1.88 -19.05 19.03
CA ARG A 36 -2.92 -18.21 19.65
C ARG A 36 -2.51 -16.76 19.54
N ARG A 37 -3.48 -15.88 19.22
CA ARG A 37 -3.25 -14.43 19.25
C ARG A 37 -3.01 -13.97 20.69
N ILE A 38 -2.07 -13.04 20.83
CA ILE A 38 -1.65 -12.50 22.12
C ILE A 38 -2.66 -11.50 22.70
N ALA A 39 -3.41 -10.83 21.83
CA ALA A 39 -4.51 -9.95 22.19
C ALA A 39 -5.68 -10.21 21.24
N GLU A 40 -6.89 -10.23 21.79
CA GLU A 40 -8.11 -10.12 20.99
C GLU A 40 -8.24 -8.64 20.64
N THR A 41 -7.86 -8.25 19.43
CA THR A 41 -8.30 -6.95 18.90
C THR A 41 -9.81 -7.09 18.72
N GLU A 42 -10.59 -6.46 19.59
CA GLU A 42 -11.98 -6.18 19.26
C GLU A 42 -11.95 -5.45 17.92
N ASP A 43 -12.58 -6.04 16.91
CA ASP A 43 -12.75 -5.38 15.61
C ASP A 43 -13.44 -4.05 15.90
N TYR A 44 -12.71 -2.94 15.78
CA TYR A 44 -13.29 -1.61 15.85
C TYR A 44 -14.29 -1.51 14.70
N SER A 45 -15.55 -1.85 14.98
CA SER A 45 -16.65 -1.52 14.10
C SER A 45 -16.66 0.00 14.02
N GLU A 46 -16.31 0.53 12.85
CA GLU A 46 -16.53 1.93 12.50
C GLU A 46 -17.99 2.28 12.75
N GLY A 47 -18.31 2.83 13.92
CA GLY A 47 -19.70 3.01 14.30
C GLY A 47 -19.96 3.23 15.78
N SER A 48 -19.32 4.23 16.40
CA SER A 48 -19.97 5.20 17.30
C SER A 48 -18.94 5.93 18.15
N ASN A 49 -18.84 7.24 17.89
CA ASN A 49 -18.38 8.32 18.77
C ASN A 49 -17.56 7.92 20.01
N GLY A 50 -16.23 7.87 19.83
CA GLY A 50 -15.26 7.74 20.92
C GLY A 50 -13.83 8.08 20.50
N LEU A 51 -13.67 8.89 19.44
CA LEU A 51 -12.37 9.39 18.97
C LEU A 51 -12.23 10.88 19.33
N GLU A 52 -12.44 11.19 20.61
CA GLU A 52 -12.04 12.47 21.18
C GLU A 52 -11.15 12.18 22.40
N ALA A 53 -9.90 12.63 22.32
CA ALA A 53 -8.84 12.61 23.34
C ALA A 53 -8.02 11.31 23.52
N LEU A 54 -7.48 10.76 22.44
CA LEU A 54 -6.07 10.36 22.50
C LEU A 54 -5.30 11.52 21.89
N ASP A 55 -4.61 12.31 22.72
CA ASP A 55 -3.67 13.32 22.26
C ASP A 55 -2.74 12.68 21.22
N ASP A 56 -2.40 13.41 20.17
CA ASP A 56 -1.38 13.07 19.16
C ASP A 56 0.02 12.76 19.78
N ASP A 57 0.15 12.84 21.10
CA ASP A 57 1.32 12.53 21.92
C ASP A 57 1.44 11.05 22.35
N VAL A 58 0.52 10.15 21.97
CA VAL A 58 0.73 8.70 22.18
C VAL A 58 1.75 8.18 21.17
N CYS A 59 3.01 8.48 21.46
CA CYS A 59 4.16 7.90 20.78
C CYS A 59 4.10 6.37 20.92
N ILE A 60 4.43 5.66 19.83
CA ILE A 60 4.48 4.19 19.72
C ILE A 60 5.28 3.53 20.87
N PHE A 61 6.15 4.31 21.54
CA PHE A 61 7.09 3.89 22.58
C PHE A 61 7.03 4.79 23.83
N SER A 62 5.83 5.10 24.32
CA SER A 62 5.66 5.88 25.57
C SER A 62 5.59 4.97 26.81
N ALA A 63 6.05 5.48 27.96
CA ALA A 63 5.88 4.78 29.25
C ALA A 63 4.39 4.53 29.60
N ALA A 64 3.48 5.38 29.11
CA ALA A 64 2.04 5.19 29.21
C ALA A 64 1.56 3.99 28.36
N ALA A 65 2.13 3.79 27.17
CA ALA A 65 1.85 2.60 26.36
C ALA A 65 2.38 1.31 27.03
N GLU A 66 3.49 1.39 27.78
CA GLU A 66 4.04 0.26 28.53
C GLU A 66 3.13 -0.19 29.69
N GLU A 67 2.41 0.72 30.34
CA GLU A 67 1.41 0.39 31.37
C GLU A 67 0.21 -0.40 30.81
N HIS A 68 -0.06 -0.24 29.51
CA HIS A 68 -1.14 -0.94 28.80
C HIS A 68 -0.71 -2.24 28.11
N LEU A 69 0.58 -2.60 28.19
CA LEU A 69 1.02 -3.90 27.67
C LEU A 69 0.42 -5.03 28.53
N PRO A 70 -0.10 -6.11 27.90
CA PRO A 70 -0.66 -7.22 28.65
C PRO A 70 0.38 -7.83 29.59
N ILE A 71 0.11 -7.78 30.90
CA ILE A 71 0.94 -8.40 31.92
C ILE A 71 0.66 -9.91 31.92
N PHE A 72 1.62 -10.70 31.46
CA PHE A 72 1.51 -12.16 31.44
C PHE A 72 1.71 -12.75 32.84
N SER A 73 0.62 -13.02 33.56
CA SER A 73 0.69 -13.70 34.86
C SER A 73 0.75 -15.23 34.74
N GLU A 74 0.18 -15.83 33.69
CA GLU A 74 0.11 -17.30 33.55
C GLU A 74 0.30 -17.70 32.09
N PHE A 75 1.50 -18.18 31.75
CA PHE A 75 1.69 -18.93 30.51
C PHE A 75 0.94 -20.26 30.62
N PRO A 76 0.28 -20.74 29.55
CA PRO A 76 -0.48 -21.99 29.59
C PRO A 76 0.35 -23.10 30.25
N ASN A 77 -0.18 -23.63 31.36
CA ASN A 77 0.52 -24.44 32.35
C ASN A 77 1.45 -25.51 31.74
N GLU A 78 2.69 -25.55 32.26
CA GLU A 78 3.72 -26.57 32.00
C GLU A 78 3.31 -27.98 32.47
N ASP A 79 2.13 -28.15 33.11
CA ASP A 79 1.71 -29.37 33.81
C ASP A 79 0.56 -30.17 33.18
N ASN A 80 -0.08 -29.71 32.08
CA ASN A 80 -1.14 -30.49 31.43
C ASN A 80 -0.60 -31.24 30.21
N THR A 81 -0.02 -32.40 30.48
CA THR A 81 0.50 -33.39 29.51
C THR A 81 -0.55 -34.06 28.62
N ASP A 82 -1.83 -33.68 28.67
CA ASP A 82 -2.82 -34.21 27.74
C ASP A 82 -3.97 -33.23 27.56
N SER A 83 -3.94 -32.44 26.49
CA SER A 83 -5.16 -31.91 25.91
C SER A 83 -4.97 -31.77 24.42
N THR A 84 -5.31 -32.85 23.73
CA THR A 84 -5.62 -32.83 22.30
C THR A 84 -6.79 -31.87 22.12
N ILE A 85 -6.52 -30.67 21.63
CA ILE A 85 -7.55 -29.82 21.02
C ILE A 85 -7.36 -29.97 19.50
N ASN A 86 -8.34 -30.60 18.86
CA ASN A 86 -8.45 -30.75 17.40
C ASN A 86 -7.32 -31.53 16.70
N GLY A 87 -6.80 -32.59 17.31
CA GLY A 87 -5.97 -33.58 16.59
C GLY A 87 -4.59 -33.11 16.13
N VAL A 88 -4.16 -31.91 16.53
CA VAL A 88 -2.78 -31.43 16.35
C VAL A 88 -2.04 -31.72 17.65
N VAL A 89 -1.06 -32.62 17.59
CA VAL A 89 -0.16 -32.90 18.70
C VAL A 89 0.53 -31.58 19.07
N ASN A 90 0.41 -31.14 20.33
CA ASN A 90 1.28 -30.07 20.84
C ASN A 90 2.72 -30.58 20.74
N GLU A 91 3.40 -30.20 19.66
CA GLU A 91 4.82 -30.42 19.47
C GLU A 91 5.50 -29.84 20.71
N ARG A 92 6.25 -30.67 21.45
CA ARG A 92 6.93 -30.24 22.67
C ARG A 92 7.79 -29.03 22.34
N VAL A 93 7.33 -27.85 22.76
CA VAL A 93 8.04 -26.60 22.54
C VAL A 93 9.37 -26.66 23.27
N HIS A 94 10.45 -26.25 22.60
CA HIS A 94 11.78 -26.28 23.19
C HIS A 94 11.84 -25.36 24.43
N PRO A 95 12.30 -25.83 25.60
CA PRO A 95 12.30 -25.06 26.84
C PRO A 95 13.09 -23.75 26.72
N ASP A 96 14.15 -23.72 25.91
CA ASP A 96 14.94 -22.50 25.70
C ASP A 96 14.16 -21.41 24.95
N LEU A 97 13.24 -21.77 24.06
CA LEU A 97 12.38 -20.81 23.36
C LEU A 97 11.33 -20.21 24.30
N VAL A 98 10.78 -21.04 25.20
CA VAL A 98 9.86 -20.58 26.25
C VAL A 98 10.59 -19.65 27.22
N ALA A 99 11.80 -20.01 27.64
CA ALA A 99 12.62 -19.17 28.52
C ALA A 99 13.02 -17.84 27.85
N LEU A 100 13.33 -17.87 26.54
CA LEU A 100 13.62 -16.67 25.76
C LEU A 100 12.41 -15.75 25.66
N MET A 101 11.24 -16.30 25.32
CA MET A 101 9.98 -15.57 25.26
C MET A 101 9.64 -14.91 26.61
N LYS A 102 9.76 -15.64 27.73
CA LYS A 102 9.53 -15.10 29.08
C LYS A 102 10.47 -13.92 29.39
N LYS A 103 11.71 -13.94 28.91
CA LYS A 103 12.65 -12.82 29.06
C LYS A 103 12.28 -11.60 28.20
N CYS A 104 11.73 -11.82 27.01
CA CYS A 104 11.26 -10.74 26.12
C CYS A 104 10.09 -9.94 26.72
N PHE A 105 9.22 -10.57 27.52
CA PHE A 105 8.12 -9.91 28.23
C PHE A 105 8.52 -9.31 29.59
N GLY A 106 9.79 -9.38 29.97
CA GLY A 106 10.28 -8.76 31.20
C GLY A 106 10.27 -7.23 31.13
N LYS A 107 10.74 -6.61 32.23
CA LYS A 107 11.00 -5.16 32.28
C LYS A 107 11.97 -4.75 31.16
N PRO A 108 11.89 -3.52 30.61
CA PRO A 108 12.75 -3.06 29.50
C PRO A 108 14.23 -3.40 29.66
N GLU A 109 14.78 -3.15 30.86
CA GLU A 109 16.20 -3.39 31.17
C GLU A 109 16.61 -4.87 31.21
N GLN A 110 15.65 -5.78 31.35
CA GLN A 110 15.87 -7.22 31.45
C GLN A 110 15.65 -7.94 30.11
N ARG A 111 15.17 -7.22 29.09
CA ARG A 111 14.93 -7.79 27.77
C ARG A 111 16.28 -8.10 27.11
N PRO A 112 16.40 -9.27 26.45
CA PRO A 112 17.65 -9.71 25.86
C PRO A 112 18.03 -8.87 24.64
N ASP A 113 19.32 -8.72 24.35
CA ASP A 113 19.78 -8.10 23.10
C ASP A 113 19.47 -8.98 21.88
N ALA A 114 19.26 -8.34 20.72
CA ALA A 114 18.92 -8.98 19.46
C ALA A 114 19.97 -10.03 19.03
N ASN A 115 21.25 -9.80 19.36
CA ASN A 115 22.31 -10.77 19.07
C ASN A 115 22.17 -12.05 19.89
N MET A 116 21.71 -11.96 21.14
CA MET A 116 21.50 -13.11 22.01
C MET A 116 20.28 -13.91 21.57
N VAL A 117 19.18 -13.21 21.27
CA VAL A 117 17.96 -13.79 20.70
C VAL A 117 18.30 -14.57 19.44
N ARG A 118 19.00 -13.93 18.50
CA ARG A 118 19.40 -14.57 17.24
C ARG A 118 20.22 -15.84 17.46
N LYS A 119 21.18 -15.85 18.40
CA LYS A 119 21.98 -17.05 18.70
C LYS A 119 21.14 -18.21 19.23
N ILE A 120 20.20 -17.93 20.15
CA ILE A 120 19.33 -18.96 20.73
C ILE A 120 18.36 -19.48 19.67
N THR A 121 17.73 -18.57 18.91
CA THR A 121 16.81 -18.92 17.83
C THR A 121 17.53 -19.71 16.73
N ASP A 122 18.73 -19.30 16.33
CA ASP A 122 19.54 -20.06 15.37
C ASP A 122 19.93 -21.44 15.92
N ALA A 123 20.31 -21.55 17.19
CA ALA A 123 20.68 -22.84 17.78
C ALA A 123 19.48 -23.81 17.91
N THR A 124 18.26 -23.29 18.06
CA THR A 124 17.06 -24.09 18.34
C THR A 124 16.18 -24.34 17.11
N LEU A 125 16.12 -23.39 16.16
CA LEU A 125 15.26 -23.46 14.97
C LEU A 125 16.01 -23.69 13.66
N LYS A 126 17.33 -23.43 13.62
CA LYS A 126 18.09 -23.52 12.36
C LYS A 126 18.50 -24.96 12.08
N MET A 127 17.62 -25.67 11.38
CA MET A 127 17.98 -26.88 10.64
C MET A 127 18.56 -26.46 9.28
N PRO A 128 19.79 -26.84 8.90
CA PRO A 128 20.35 -26.52 7.59
C PRO A 128 19.53 -27.23 6.49
N GLY A 129 18.87 -26.46 5.62
CA GLY A 129 17.94 -26.97 4.59
C GLY A 129 16.46 -26.98 4.98
N SER A 130 16.08 -26.17 5.98
CA SER A 130 14.73 -26.10 6.54
C SER A 130 13.67 -25.68 5.51
N LEU A 131 12.46 -26.25 5.64
CA LEU A 131 11.26 -25.88 4.87
C LEU A 131 11.01 -24.37 4.81
N VAL A 132 11.44 -23.64 5.84
CA VAL A 132 11.33 -22.19 5.95
C VAL A 132 12.15 -21.47 4.88
N ASP A 133 13.37 -21.93 4.57
CA ASP A 133 14.23 -21.31 3.56
C ASP A 133 13.64 -21.49 2.15
N ASN A 134 13.07 -22.66 1.87
CA ASN A 134 12.36 -22.93 0.62
C ASN A 134 11.06 -22.11 0.52
N PHE A 135 10.31 -21.98 1.61
CA PHE A 135 9.12 -21.13 1.65
C PHE A 135 9.46 -19.66 1.44
N LEU A 136 10.52 -19.15 2.08
CA LEU A 136 10.98 -17.78 1.94
C LEU A 136 11.41 -17.50 0.50
N LYS A 137 12.18 -18.41 -0.11
CA LYS A 137 12.56 -18.32 -1.52
C LYS A 137 11.35 -18.34 -2.45
N ASN A 138 10.37 -19.20 -2.19
CA ASN A 138 9.15 -19.25 -2.98
C ASN A 138 8.35 -17.95 -2.83
N MET A 139 8.20 -17.43 -1.60
CA MET A 139 7.55 -16.14 -1.33
C MET A 139 8.23 -14.99 -2.07
N GLU A 140 9.56 -14.92 -2.03
CA GLU A 140 10.34 -13.92 -2.77
C GLU A 140 10.06 -14.02 -4.28
N GLN A 141 10.01 -15.23 -4.83
CA GLN A 141 9.63 -15.44 -6.23
C GLN A 141 8.20 -15.01 -6.53
N TYR A 142 7.23 -15.31 -5.66
CA TYR A 142 5.84 -14.87 -5.83
C TYR A 142 5.73 -13.35 -5.81
N THR A 143 6.39 -12.67 -4.87
CA THR A 143 6.41 -11.21 -4.79
C THR A 143 7.01 -10.60 -6.06
N ASN A 144 8.17 -11.09 -6.51
CA ASN A 144 8.81 -10.63 -7.75
C ASN A 144 7.92 -10.84 -8.98
N ASN A 145 7.27 -11.99 -9.09
CA ASN A 145 6.36 -12.28 -10.19
C ASN A 145 5.14 -11.35 -10.16
N LEU A 146 4.60 -11.08 -8.97
CA LEU A 146 3.48 -10.17 -8.80
C LEU A 146 3.86 -8.74 -9.18
N GLU A 147 5.03 -8.25 -8.74
CA GLU A 147 5.53 -6.93 -9.12
C GLU A 147 5.70 -6.80 -10.64
N ASN A 148 6.24 -7.83 -11.29
CA ASN A 148 6.37 -7.84 -12.75
C ASN A 148 5.01 -7.84 -13.45
N LEU A 149 4.05 -8.63 -12.95
CA LEU A 149 2.70 -8.65 -13.50
C LEU A 149 2.01 -7.30 -13.33
N VAL A 150 2.07 -6.70 -12.15
CA VAL A 150 1.52 -5.36 -11.91
C VAL A 150 2.14 -4.35 -12.85
N ARG A 151 3.47 -4.37 -13.01
CA ARG A 151 4.17 -3.47 -13.94
C ARG A 151 3.71 -3.64 -15.38
N GLU A 152 3.54 -4.88 -15.84
CA GLU A 152 3.06 -5.15 -17.20
C GLU A 152 1.61 -4.66 -17.40
N GLN A 153 0.73 -4.93 -16.43
CA GLN A 153 -0.66 -4.49 -16.51
C GLN A 153 -0.78 -2.96 -16.47
N THR A 154 -0.04 -2.30 -15.58
CA THR A 154 0.01 -0.83 -15.52
C THR A 154 0.55 -0.25 -16.82
N GLY A 155 1.59 -0.84 -17.41
CA GLY A 155 2.11 -0.41 -18.72
C GLY A 155 1.08 -0.51 -19.84
N LYS A 156 0.35 -1.63 -19.93
CA LYS A 156 -0.74 -1.78 -20.93
C LYS A 156 -1.86 -0.77 -20.73
N LEU A 157 -2.22 -0.50 -19.47
CA LEU A 157 -3.24 0.50 -19.16
C LEU A 157 -2.79 1.92 -19.56
N GLU A 158 -1.51 2.25 -19.37
CA GLU A 158 -0.94 3.53 -19.79
C GLU A 158 -0.94 3.67 -21.32
N GLU A 159 -0.58 2.62 -22.05
CA GLU A 159 -0.64 2.59 -23.53
C GLU A 159 -2.07 2.78 -24.04
N GLU A 160 -3.04 2.08 -23.46
CA GLU A 160 -4.46 2.22 -23.81
C GLU A 160 -4.98 3.63 -23.48
N GLN A 161 -4.61 4.19 -22.34
CA GLN A 161 -4.97 5.57 -21.99
C GLN A 161 -4.41 6.58 -23.00
N GLN A 162 -3.14 6.44 -23.40
CA GLN A 162 -2.53 7.33 -24.40
C GLN A 162 -3.22 7.23 -25.76
N MET A 163 -3.57 6.01 -26.19
CA MET A 163 -4.28 5.81 -27.45
C MET A 163 -5.67 6.45 -27.44
N VAL A 164 -6.43 6.26 -26.35
CA VAL A 164 -7.74 6.91 -26.16
C VAL A 164 -7.59 8.43 -26.15
N GLU A 165 -6.56 8.94 -25.48
CA GLU A 165 -6.28 10.36 -25.39
C GLU A 165 -6.00 10.99 -26.77
N GLN A 166 -5.19 10.31 -27.59
CA GLN A 166 -4.89 10.75 -28.95
C GLN A 166 -6.15 10.77 -29.82
N ILE A 167 -6.93 9.69 -29.81
CA ILE A 167 -8.17 9.58 -30.60
C ILE A 167 -9.17 10.67 -30.17
N LEU A 168 -9.26 10.95 -28.88
CA LEU A 168 -10.14 11.99 -28.36
C LEU A 168 -9.75 13.39 -28.91
N LEU A 169 -8.45 13.67 -29.03
CA LEU A 169 -7.92 14.90 -29.63
C LEU A 169 -8.11 14.97 -31.15
N GLU A 170 -8.15 13.83 -31.85
CA GLU A 170 -8.42 13.77 -33.28
C GLU A 170 -9.90 14.02 -33.60
N LEU A 171 -10.81 13.57 -32.71
CA LEU A 171 -12.26 13.67 -32.92
C LEU A 171 -12.86 15.00 -32.47
N LEU A 172 -12.29 15.64 -31.44
CA LEU A 172 -12.89 16.80 -30.79
C LEU A 172 -11.90 17.97 -30.66
N PRO A 173 -12.37 19.22 -30.71
CA PRO A 173 -11.53 20.38 -30.42
C PRO A 173 -10.95 20.30 -29.01
N LYS A 174 -9.70 20.76 -28.83
CA LYS A 174 -8.98 20.70 -27.54
C LYS A 174 -9.79 21.19 -26.34
N SER A 175 -10.53 22.29 -26.47
CA SER A 175 -11.32 22.82 -25.35
C SER A 175 -12.40 21.85 -24.87
N VAL A 176 -13.03 21.11 -25.78
CA VAL A 176 -14.06 20.11 -25.47
C VAL A 176 -13.40 18.88 -24.84
N VAL A 177 -12.24 18.49 -25.35
CA VAL A 177 -11.45 17.37 -24.80
C VAL A 177 -11.03 17.64 -23.36
N ASP A 178 -10.54 18.84 -23.06
CA ASP A 178 -10.10 19.21 -21.71
C ASP A 178 -11.26 19.16 -20.71
N GLU A 179 -12.45 19.65 -21.09
CA GLU A 179 -13.66 19.56 -20.26
C GLU A 179 -14.09 18.10 -20.03
N LEU A 180 -14.09 17.28 -21.09
CA LEU A 180 -14.46 15.86 -21.01
C LEU A 180 -13.48 15.05 -20.15
N ARG A 181 -12.18 15.34 -20.22
CA ARG A 181 -11.15 14.71 -19.37
C ARG A 181 -11.36 14.99 -17.90
N LEU A 182 -11.85 16.18 -17.57
CA LEU A 182 -12.19 16.56 -16.19
C LEU A 182 -13.54 15.98 -15.71
N GLY A 183 -14.23 15.21 -16.56
CA GLY A 183 -15.57 14.68 -16.28
C GLY A 183 -16.65 15.76 -16.25
N LEU A 184 -16.36 16.95 -16.77
CA LEU A 184 -17.30 18.06 -16.84
C LEU A 184 -18.25 17.86 -18.01
N ARG A 185 -19.49 18.33 -17.84
CA ARG A 185 -20.46 18.38 -18.93
C ARG A 185 -20.10 19.55 -19.83
N VAL A 186 -19.97 19.27 -21.13
CA VAL A 186 -19.73 20.30 -22.15
C VAL A 186 -21.01 21.11 -22.32
N GLU A 187 -21.00 22.36 -21.85
CA GLU A 187 -22.15 23.26 -21.97
C GLU A 187 -22.21 23.86 -23.39
N PRO A 188 -23.40 23.94 -24.01
CA PRO A 188 -23.56 24.57 -25.31
C PRO A 188 -23.11 26.04 -25.26
N GLN A 189 -22.17 26.43 -26.12
CA GLN A 189 -21.74 27.82 -26.21
C GLN A 189 -22.75 28.64 -27.02
N PHE A 190 -23.25 29.73 -26.42
CA PHE A 190 -24.05 30.72 -27.13
C PHE A 190 -23.16 31.85 -27.63
N TYR A 191 -23.16 32.07 -28.93
CA TYR A 191 -22.45 33.18 -29.55
C TYR A 191 -23.46 34.27 -29.93
N GLY A 192 -23.33 35.46 -29.35
CA GLY A 192 -24.24 36.59 -29.59
C GLY A 192 -24.22 37.11 -31.04
N SER A 193 -23.16 36.80 -31.80
CA SER A 193 -23.06 37.03 -33.24
C SER A 193 -22.06 36.02 -33.81
N VAL A 194 -22.41 35.36 -34.91
CA VAL A 194 -21.52 34.43 -35.64
C VAL A 194 -21.48 34.82 -37.11
N THR A 195 -20.33 34.63 -37.74
CA THR A 195 -20.17 34.79 -39.19
C THR A 195 -19.92 33.41 -39.76
N VAL A 196 -20.89 32.87 -40.50
CA VAL A 196 -20.76 31.59 -41.19
C VAL A 196 -20.24 31.85 -42.60
N MET A 197 -19.09 31.25 -42.95
CA MET A 197 -18.54 31.30 -44.30
C MET A 197 -19.02 30.08 -45.10
N TYR A 198 -19.73 30.33 -46.19
CA TYR A 198 -20.01 29.32 -47.22
C TYR A 198 -19.09 29.58 -48.40
N SER A 199 -18.12 28.69 -48.61
CA SER A 199 -17.24 28.72 -49.78
C SER A 199 -17.41 27.42 -50.55
N ASP A 200 -17.76 27.53 -51.82
CA ASP A 200 -17.72 26.41 -52.76
C ASP A 200 -16.33 26.33 -53.40
N ILE A 201 -15.88 25.13 -53.70
CA ILE A 201 -14.61 24.89 -54.39
C ILE A 201 -14.95 24.57 -55.85
N VAL A 202 -14.64 25.50 -56.75
CA VAL A 202 -14.91 25.33 -58.19
C VAL A 202 -14.17 24.11 -58.71
N GLY A 203 -14.92 23.15 -59.27
CA GLY A 203 -14.34 21.94 -59.85
C GLY A 203 -13.94 20.87 -58.83
N PHE A 204 -14.35 20.96 -57.56
CA PHE A 204 -14.04 19.98 -56.52
C PHE A 204 -14.38 18.54 -56.95
N THR A 205 -15.53 18.34 -57.60
CA THR A 205 -15.94 17.01 -58.08
C THR A 205 -14.99 16.43 -59.12
N SER A 206 -14.52 17.26 -60.06
CA SER A 206 -13.54 16.85 -61.07
C SER A 206 -12.18 16.56 -60.43
N LEU A 207 -11.74 17.41 -59.51
CA LEU A 207 -10.51 17.21 -58.74
C LEU A 207 -10.54 15.89 -57.96
N CYS A 208 -11.62 15.62 -57.23
CA CYS A 208 -11.79 14.37 -56.47
C CYS A 208 -11.92 13.13 -57.36
N SER A 209 -12.36 13.29 -58.62
CA SER A 209 -12.47 12.16 -59.57
C SER A 209 -11.13 11.74 -60.15
N GLU A 210 -10.15 12.66 -60.17
CA GLU A 210 -8.81 12.43 -60.71
C GLU A 210 -7.78 12.12 -59.60
N SER A 211 -8.08 12.47 -58.35
CA SER A 211 -7.23 12.25 -57.17
C SER A 211 -7.49 10.93 -56.44
N ALA A 212 -6.47 10.42 -55.77
CA ALA A 212 -6.65 9.31 -54.84
C ALA A 212 -7.40 9.76 -53.58
N PRO A 213 -8.19 8.88 -52.92
CA PRO A 213 -8.96 9.24 -51.73
C PRO A 213 -8.14 9.91 -50.62
N MET A 214 -6.88 9.50 -50.43
CA MET A 214 -6.00 10.09 -49.42
C MET A 214 -5.60 11.53 -49.76
N GLU A 215 -5.35 11.82 -51.05
CA GLU A 215 -5.00 13.16 -51.52
C GLU A 215 -6.18 14.15 -51.33
N VAL A 216 -7.41 13.65 -51.46
CA VAL A 216 -8.62 14.45 -51.21
C VAL A 216 -8.74 14.80 -49.73
N VAL A 217 -8.42 13.86 -48.83
CA VAL A 217 -8.41 14.12 -47.37
C VAL A 217 -7.36 15.17 -47.04
N ASP A 218 -6.15 15.02 -47.55
CA ASP A 218 -5.06 15.98 -47.33
C ASP A 218 -5.41 17.38 -47.85
N LEU A 219 -6.07 17.47 -49.01
CA LEU A 219 -6.55 18.73 -49.58
C LEU A 219 -7.61 19.41 -48.68
N VAL A 220 -8.55 18.63 -48.14
CA VAL A 220 -9.58 19.17 -47.23
C VAL A 220 -8.95 19.63 -45.92
N ASP A 221 -7.98 18.89 -45.38
CA ASP A 221 -7.28 19.27 -44.15
C ASP A 221 -6.39 20.50 -44.36
N PHE A 222 -5.80 20.68 -45.54
CA PHE A 222 -5.10 21.91 -45.91
C PHE A 222 -6.01 23.15 -45.84
N PHE A 223 -7.26 23.05 -46.31
CA PHE A 223 -8.21 24.15 -46.19
C PHE A 223 -8.58 24.46 -44.74
N LYS A 224 -8.72 23.45 -43.88
CA LYS A 224 -8.93 23.67 -42.43
C LYS A 224 -7.74 24.43 -41.80
N PHE A 225 -6.51 24.14 -42.22
CA PHE A 225 -5.33 24.84 -41.72
C PHE A 225 -5.23 26.31 -42.18
N ILE A 226 -5.68 26.63 -43.39
CA ILE A 226 -5.68 28.02 -43.91
C ILE A 226 -6.68 28.90 -43.18
N PHE A 227 -7.77 28.33 -42.66
CA PHE A 227 -8.82 29.07 -41.97
C PHE A 227 -8.91 28.66 -40.48
N PRO A 228 -7.89 28.91 -39.64
CA PRO A 228 -7.88 28.43 -38.25
C PRO A 228 -8.78 29.23 -37.30
N TYR A 229 -9.42 30.30 -37.78
CA TYR A 229 -10.25 31.21 -36.98
C TYR A 229 -11.67 31.41 -37.54
N PHE A 230 -12.09 30.59 -38.51
CA PHE A 230 -13.44 30.61 -39.08
C PHE A 230 -14.07 29.22 -39.03
#